data_AF-A0A8T3P1D4-F1
#
_entry.id   AF-A0A8T3P1D4-F1
#
_cell.length_a   1.000
_cell.length_b   1.000
_cell.length_c   1.000
_cell.angle_alpha   90.00
_cell.angle_beta   90.00
_cell.angle_gamma   90.00
#
_symmetry.space_group_name_H-M   'P 1'
#
loop_
_entity.id
_entity.type
_entity.pdbx_description
1 polymer ?
#
loop_
_entity_poly.entity_id
_entity_poly.type
_entity_poly.pdbx_seq_one_letter_code
_entity_poly.pdbx_strand_id
1 'polypeptide(L)'
;MTQDDKQFMSQFLIVLGGLVVFTVVIFVIARVLMSYNTVDYGPMIEKQVAERTAPVGEAHSGEVPKATQTAAAGGGSAAGEQTYAQVCSSCHDSGASGAPKITAKADWESRIKQGKQTLYDHAINGIGAMPAKGGDPSLSDEEVQAAVDYIVATVSGGGQTAKAAGGKAKTGQSQQASAPSGAPPADIAQAAQRGASPEGKSTYQAMCSSCHDSGALGAPMVTDKAQWQARIAIGAEALYSSAINGVGAMPAKGGHSQLSEDEVKGAVDYIIAQVSGGKASGGQAKSGQTKQASATSGAAPADVAQAAQRGASPEGKSTYQAMCSSCHDSGALGAPMVTDKAAWKARIVKGPQALYTSAIGGIGAMPAKGGHSQLSEDEVKGAVDYIIAQVSNAKAAGANDSAKSSTEAGGKNAPSNKAGGKAGTAAGASMTAGKKTYESVCASCHGTGMAGAPKYGDKAAWASHLKEGKTHLYETAINGGGAMPPKGGNPQLSDEDVKAAVDYMLNAVQ
;
A
#
# COMPACT_ATOMS: atom_id res chain seq x y z
N MET A 1 15.90 -69.48 -16.78
CA MET A 1 15.33 -68.13 -16.74
C MET A 1 14.53 -67.92 -18.02
N THR A 2 13.21 -67.93 -17.89
CA THR A 2 12.27 -67.73 -18.98
C THR A 2 12.32 -66.28 -19.50
N GLN A 3 11.71 -66.00 -20.65
CA GLN A 3 11.63 -64.62 -21.15
C GLN A 3 10.85 -63.71 -20.18
N ASP A 4 9.83 -64.26 -19.53
CA ASP A 4 9.03 -63.55 -18.53
C ASP A 4 9.86 -63.22 -17.28
N ASP A 5 10.73 -64.15 -16.83
CA ASP A 5 11.65 -63.89 -15.71
C ASP A 5 12.63 -62.75 -16.04
N LYS A 6 13.11 -62.67 -17.30
CA LYS A 6 14.04 -61.61 -17.74
C LYS A 6 13.34 -60.26 -17.81
N GLN A 7 12.11 -60.21 -18.33
CA GLN A 7 11.34 -58.98 -18.37
C GLN A 7 10.97 -58.49 -16.97
N PHE A 8 10.53 -59.40 -16.09
CA PHE A 8 10.26 -59.08 -14.69
C PHE A 8 11.50 -58.54 -13.99
N MET A 9 12.65 -59.20 -14.10
CA MET A 9 13.90 -58.75 -13.47
C MET A 9 14.37 -57.41 -14.05
N SER A 10 14.21 -57.17 -15.35
CA SER A 10 14.55 -55.87 -15.95
C SER A 10 13.66 -54.75 -15.44
N GLN A 11 12.34 -54.96 -15.36
CA GLN A 11 11.41 -53.96 -14.85
C GLN A 11 11.63 -53.70 -13.35
N PHE A 12 11.86 -54.77 -12.58
CA PHE A 12 12.18 -54.68 -11.16
C PHE A 12 13.45 -53.86 -10.90
N LEU A 13 14.51 -54.09 -11.68
CA LEU A 13 15.76 -53.33 -11.55
C LEU A 13 15.62 -51.86 -11.98
N ILE A 14 14.79 -51.56 -12.99
CA ILE A 14 14.51 -50.18 -13.40
C ILE A 14 13.74 -49.43 -12.31
N VAL A 15 12.71 -50.04 -11.72
CA VAL A 15 11.94 -49.44 -10.62
C VAL A 15 12.81 -49.25 -9.37
N LEU A 16 13.61 -50.26 -9.02
CA LEU A 16 14.55 -50.17 -7.90
C LEU A 16 15.58 -49.05 -8.11
N GLY A 17 16.15 -48.95 -9.31
CA GLY A 17 17.08 -47.88 -9.69
C GLY A 17 16.42 -46.49 -9.61
N GLY A 18 15.19 -46.37 -10.10
CA GLY A 18 14.40 -45.13 -10.01
C GLY A 18 14.16 -44.68 -8.56
N LEU A 19 13.84 -45.62 -7.67
CA LEU A 19 13.65 -45.32 -6.25
C LEU A 19 14.95 -44.87 -5.57
N VAL A 20 16.10 -45.49 -5.89
CA VAL A 20 17.41 -45.07 -5.35
C VAL A 20 17.78 -43.66 -5.83
N VAL A 21 17.54 -43.34 -7.10
CA VAL A 21 17.78 -41.98 -7.60
C VAL A 21 16.87 -40.97 -6.91
N PHE A 22 15.59 -41.31 -6.74
CA PHE A 22 14.61 -40.46 -6.06
C PHE A 22 14.99 -40.18 -4.60
N THR A 23 15.46 -41.17 -3.86
CA THR A 23 15.91 -40.97 -2.48
C THR A 23 17.17 -40.10 -2.39
N VAL A 24 18.11 -40.25 -3.32
CA VAL A 24 19.31 -39.39 -3.41
C VAL A 24 18.91 -37.94 -3.71
N VAL A 25 17.96 -37.71 -4.62
CA VAL A 25 17.44 -36.36 -4.93
C VAL A 25 16.78 -35.73 -3.71
N ILE A 26 15.92 -36.47 -3.00
CA ILE A 26 15.30 -35.99 -1.75
C ILE A 26 16.37 -35.66 -0.71
N PHE A 27 17.40 -36.50 -0.56
CA PHE A 27 18.48 -36.26 0.40
C PHE A 27 19.29 -35.00 0.06
N VAL A 28 19.61 -34.77 -1.21
CA VAL A 28 20.30 -33.55 -1.67
C VAL A 28 19.42 -32.31 -1.41
N ILE A 29 18.12 -32.37 -1.74
CA ILE A 29 17.17 -31.29 -1.45
C ILE A 29 17.09 -31.03 0.06
N ALA A 30 17.00 -32.06 0.89
CA ALA A 30 16.97 -31.92 2.35
C ALA A 30 18.26 -31.28 2.89
N ARG A 31 19.43 -31.62 2.34
CA ARG A 31 20.72 -30.99 2.71
C ARG A 31 20.81 -29.52 2.30
N VAL A 32 20.28 -29.18 1.12
CA VAL A 32 20.18 -27.81 0.64
C VAL A 32 19.22 -27.00 1.53
N LEU A 33 18.06 -27.55 1.86
CA LEU A 33 17.08 -26.92 2.75
C LEU A 33 17.56 -26.77 4.20
N MET A 34 18.33 -27.72 4.73
CA MET A 34 18.97 -27.56 6.04
C MET A 34 20.07 -26.49 6.04
N SER A 35 20.78 -26.29 4.91
CA SER A 35 21.78 -25.22 4.79
C SER A 35 21.19 -23.81 4.80
N TYR A 36 19.90 -23.65 4.46
CA TYR A 36 19.20 -22.36 4.53
C TYR A 36 18.68 -22.00 5.93
N ASN A 37 18.63 -22.95 6.87
CA ASN A 37 18.04 -22.73 8.20
C ASN A 37 19.05 -22.37 9.30
N THR A 38 20.34 -22.25 8.97
CA THR A 38 21.37 -21.77 9.90
C THR A 38 22.08 -20.54 9.35
N VAL A 39 21.32 -19.52 8.96
CA VAL A 39 21.90 -18.17 8.86
C VAL A 39 22.25 -17.75 10.28
N ASP A 40 23.53 -17.74 10.61
CA ASP A 40 24.00 -17.23 11.89
C ASP A 40 23.83 -15.70 11.88
N TYR A 41 22.77 -15.25 12.56
CA TYR A 41 22.46 -13.83 12.74
C TYR A 41 23.34 -13.18 13.83
N GLY A 42 24.13 -13.98 14.57
CA GLY A 42 25.05 -13.52 15.61
C GLY A 42 25.94 -12.35 15.19
N PRO A 43 26.71 -12.42 14.09
CA PRO A 43 27.60 -11.34 13.67
C PRO A 43 26.86 -10.06 13.22
N MET A 44 25.62 -10.15 12.72
CA MET A 44 24.82 -8.96 12.41
C MET A 44 24.26 -8.30 13.67
N ILE A 45 23.80 -9.10 14.63
CA ILE A 45 23.30 -8.64 15.93
C ILE A 45 24.45 -8.02 16.73
N GLU A 46 25.62 -8.66 16.78
CA GLU A 46 26.80 -8.13 17.50
C GLU A 46 27.28 -6.81 16.90
N LYS A 47 27.27 -6.68 15.57
CA LYS A 47 27.60 -5.41 14.91
C LYS A 47 26.58 -4.32 15.25
N GLN A 48 25.29 -4.63 15.23
CA GLN A 48 24.22 -3.68 15.57
C GLN A 48 24.21 -3.32 17.06
N VAL A 49 24.55 -4.25 17.96
CA VAL A 49 24.69 -3.97 19.39
C VAL A 49 25.93 -3.12 19.65
N ALA A 50 27.08 -3.46 19.05
CA ALA A 50 28.31 -2.67 19.18
C ALA A 50 28.15 -1.24 18.66
N GLU A 51 27.39 -1.04 17.57
CA GLU A 51 27.08 0.28 17.00
C GLU A 51 26.11 1.07 17.89
N ARG A 52 25.23 0.40 18.65
CA ARG A 52 24.28 1.03 19.60
C ARG A 52 24.85 1.24 21.00
N THR A 53 25.86 0.48 21.40
CA THR A 53 26.60 0.64 22.65
C THR A 53 27.88 1.46 22.50
N ALA A 54 28.17 1.95 21.29
CA ALA A 54 29.28 2.87 21.07
C ALA A 54 29.02 4.14 21.90
N PRO A 55 30.00 4.62 22.67
CA PRO A 55 29.82 5.80 23.51
C PRO A 55 29.55 7.02 22.64
N VAL A 56 28.43 7.70 22.89
CA VAL A 56 28.11 9.02 22.32
C VAL A 56 28.90 10.10 23.07
N GLY A 57 30.22 10.12 22.85
CA GLY A 57 31.14 11.16 23.32
C GLY A 57 32.17 10.67 24.34
N GLU A 58 33.44 11.05 24.12
CA GLU A 58 34.50 10.93 25.12
C GLU A 58 34.35 12.06 26.17
N ALA A 59 34.22 11.68 27.43
CA ALA A 59 34.21 12.63 28.54
C ALA A 59 35.62 13.19 28.75
N HIS A 60 35.82 14.44 28.35
CA HIS A 60 36.99 15.22 28.76
C HIS A 60 36.82 15.69 30.22
N SER A 61 37.51 15.03 31.14
CA SER A 61 37.84 15.60 32.45
C SER A 61 39.17 16.36 32.32
N GLY A 62 39.09 17.69 32.28
CA GLY A 62 40.24 18.59 32.25
C GLY A 62 39.81 20.03 32.51
N GLU A 63 40.57 20.73 33.33
CA GLU A 63 40.29 22.07 33.88
C GLU A 63 39.89 23.13 32.84
N VAL A 64 38.91 23.94 33.24
CA VAL A 64 38.40 25.14 32.55
C VAL A 64 39.50 26.19 32.32
N PRO A 65 39.75 26.61 31.07
CA PRO A 65 40.24 27.95 30.78
C PRO A 65 39.05 28.83 30.40
N LYS A 66 38.94 29.92 31.16
CA LYS A 66 38.03 31.04 31.00
C LYS A 66 37.99 31.59 29.56
N ALA A 67 36.78 31.61 29.02
CA ALA A 67 36.22 32.46 27.97
C ALA A 67 37.21 33.23 27.05
N THR A 68 37.11 32.93 25.75
CA THR A 68 36.90 33.99 24.77
C THR A 68 35.62 33.66 24.00
N GLN A 69 34.51 34.18 24.51
CA GLN A 69 33.33 34.39 23.68
C GLN A 69 33.76 35.33 22.55
N THR A 70 33.72 34.86 21.32
CA THR A 70 33.27 35.71 20.23
C THR A 70 31.85 35.25 19.91
N ALA A 71 30.90 35.99 20.46
CA ALA A 71 29.51 35.91 20.07
C ALA A 71 29.41 36.19 18.56
N ALA A 72 29.02 35.19 17.79
CA ALA A 72 28.33 35.41 16.53
C ALA A 72 26.83 35.29 16.80
N ALA A 73 26.25 36.40 17.26
CA ALA A 73 24.83 36.61 17.23
C ALA A 73 24.36 36.60 15.76
N GLY A 74 23.49 35.66 15.41
CA GLY A 74 22.85 35.61 14.08
C GLY A 74 22.67 34.20 13.54
N GLY A 75 21.94 33.33 14.24
CA GLY A 75 21.64 31.97 13.75
C GLY A 75 20.33 31.35 14.23
N GLY A 76 19.71 31.87 15.30
CA GLY A 76 18.53 31.24 15.91
C GLY A 76 17.27 31.23 15.05
N SER A 77 17.11 32.21 14.14
CA SER A 77 15.91 32.26 13.30
C SER A 77 15.95 31.27 12.14
N ALA A 78 17.12 31.00 11.56
CA ALA A 78 17.23 30.11 10.40
C ALA A 78 17.16 28.63 10.80
N ALA A 79 17.83 28.26 11.91
CA ALA A 79 17.71 26.92 12.46
C ALA A 79 16.29 26.67 13.01
N GLY A 80 15.72 27.65 13.72
CA GLY A 80 14.35 27.58 14.21
C GLY A 80 13.30 27.49 13.11
N GLU A 81 13.50 28.22 12.00
CA GLU A 81 12.64 28.14 10.81
C GLU A 81 12.68 26.76 10.16
N GLN A 82 13.87 26.14 10.08
CA GLN A 82 14.01 24.78 9.54
C GLN A 82 13.29 23.75 10.42
N THR A 83 13.52 23.77 11.73
CA THR A 83 12.82 22.88 12.67
C THR A 83 11.31 23.10 12.62
N TYR A 84 10.86 24.36 12.54
CA TYR A 84 9.45 24.69 12.36
C TYR A 84 8.89 24.09 11.07
N ALA A 85 9.56 24.33 9.94
CA ALA A 85 9.13 23.86 8.63
C ALA A 85 9.03 22.33 8.58
N GLN A 86 9.97 21.61 9.19
CA GLN A 86 10.06 20.16 9.14
C GLN A 86 9.07 19.46 10.10
N VAL A 87 8.90 19.99 11.32
CA VAL A 87 8.20 19.26 12.39
C VAL A 87 6.90 19.96 12.83
N CYS A 88 6.90 21.29 12.91
CA CYS A 88 5.80 22.04 13.54
C CYS A 88 4.74 22.54 12.55
N SER A 89 5.13 22.84 11.31
CA SER A 89 4.32 23.52 10.27
C SER A 89 3.04 22.76 9.92
N SER A 90 3.09 21.42 9.88
CA SER A 90 1.98 20.55 9.51
C SER A 90 0.71 20.85 10.33
N CYS A 91 0.87 21.15 11.62
CA CYS A 91 -0.22 21.49 12.53
C CYS A 91 -0.36 23.01 12.73
N HIS A 92 0.74 23.75 12.88
CA HIS A 92 0.69 25.19 13.18
C HIS A 92 0.45 26.10 11.97
N ASP A 93 0.50 25.59 10.74
CA ASP A 93 0.03 26.34 9.56
C ASP A 93 -1.47 26.14 9.34
N SER A 94 -1.93 24.90 9.51
CA SER A 94 -3.30 24.47 9.21
C SER A 94 -4.27 24.70 10.37
N GLY A 95 -3.76 24.70 11.60
CA GLY A 95 -4.53 24.65 12.85
C GLY A 95 -5.09 23.27 13.17
N ALA A 96 -4.44 22.20 12.69
CA ALA A 96 -4.85 20.82 12.94
C ALA A 96 -5.02 20.55 14.44
N SER A 97 -6.05 19.79 14.80
CA SER A 97 -6.38 19.44 16.20
C SER A 97 -6.55 20.65 17.14
N GLY A 98 -6.90 21.82 16.59
CA GLY A 98 -7.04 23.06 17.36
C GLY A 98 -5.72 23.77 17.64
N ALA A 99 -4.65 23.45 16.90
CA ALA A 99 -3.37 24.13 17.02
C ALA A 99 -3.49 25.64 16.67
N PRO A 100 -2.84 26.53 17.42
CA PRO A 100 -2.81 27.95 17.11
C PRO A 100 -2.07 28.18 15.79
N LYS A 101 -2.67 28.92 14.85
CA LYS A 101 -2.08 29.08 13.52
C LYS A 101 -1.01 30.17 13.53
N ILE A 102 0.18 29.91 13.00
CA ILE A 102 1.27 30.90 12.90
C ILE A 102 0.85 32.13 12.07
N THR A 103 -0.15 31.98 11.20
CA THR A 103 -0.72 33.07 10.40
C THR A 103 -1.83 33.84 11.12
N ALA A 104 -2.38 33.29 12.20
CA ALA A 104 -3.46 33.91 12.97
C ALA A 104 -2.90 34.54 14.25
N LYS A 105 -2.44 35.78 14.17
CA LYS A 105 -1.86 36.54 15.30
C LYS A 105 -2.72 36.48 16.58
N ALA A 106 -4.04 36.54 16.42
CA ALA A 106 -5.00 36.48 17.53
C ALA A 106 -4.89 35.19 18.36
N ASP A 107 -4.53 34.05 17.74
CA ASP A 107 -4.37 32.77 18.43
C ASP A 107 -3.16 32.76 19.38
N TRP A 108 -2.21 33.68 19.18
CA TRP A 108 -0.94 33.76 19.90
C TRP A 108 -0.88 34.86 20.96
N GLU A 109 -1.79 35.84 20.96
CA GLU A 109 -1.72 36.98 21.89
C GLU A 109 -1.82 36.56 23.36
N SER A 110 -2.74 35.66 23.70
CA SER A 110 -2.89 35.14 25.07
C SER A 110 -1.77 34.17 25.46
N ARG A 111 -1.15 33.52 24.47
CA ARG A 111 -0.07 32.54 24.67
C ARG A 111 1.26 33.23 24.91
N ILE A 112 1.58 34.26 24.13
CA ILE A 112 2.78 35.07 24.31
C ILE A 112 2.78 35.77 25.68
N LYS A 113 1.60 36.18 26.17
CA LYS A 113 1.45 36.74 27.53
C LYS A 113 1.81 35.76 28.65
N GLN A 114 1.77 34.45 28.41
CA GLN A 114 2.20 33.45 29.40
C GLN A 114 3.72 33.40 29.55
N GLY A 115 4.46 34.01 28.62
CA GLY A 115 5.92 34.10 28.64
C GLY A 115 6.60 33.00 27.83
N LYS A 116 7.81 33.30 27.34
CA LYS A 116 8.55 32.38 26.46
C LYS A 116 8.92 31.06 27.12
N GLN A 117 9.25 31.07 28.40
CA GLN A 117 9.58 29.83 29.13
C GLN A 117 8.41 28.83 29.12
N THR A 118 7.19 29.31 29.36
CA THR A 118 5.99 28.45 29.31
C THR A 118 5.73 27.92 27.91
N LEU A 119 6.00 28.70 26.85
CA LEU A 119 5.91 28.22 25.48
C LEU A 119 6.95 27.14 25.17
N TYR A 120 8.19 27.28 25.67
CA TYR A 120 9.22 26.25 25.55
C TYR A 120 8.81 24.97 26.30
N ASP A 121 8.37 25.09 27.54
CA ASP A 121 7.99 23.94 28.37
C ASP A 121 6.83 23.15 27.72
N HIS A 122 5.85 23.84 27.14
CA HIS A 122 4.75 23.21 26.40
C HIS A 122 5.19 22.58 25.08
N ALA A 123 6.13 23.18 24.36
CA ALA A 123 6.65 22.61 23.11
C ALA A 123 7.54 21.39 23.37
N ILE A 124 8.36 21.42 24.42
CA ILE A 124 9.27 20.32 24.80
C ILE A 124 8.47 19.15 25.39
N ASN A 125 7.58 19.41 26.34
CA ASN A 125 6.88 18.34 27.08
C ASN A 125 5.51 17.96 26.48
N GLY A 126 5.00 18.75 25.54
CA GLY A 126 3.66 18.60 24.99
C GLY A 126 2.57 19.25 25.86
N ILE A 127 1.42 19.54 25.27
CA ILE A 127 0.24 20.06 25.97
C ILE A 127 -1.05 19.69 25.24
N GLY A 128 -1.96 19.00 25.93
CA GLY A 128 -3.24 18.59 25.36
C GLY A 128 -3.06 17.70 24.12
N ALA A 129 -3.51 18.18 22.96
CA ALA A 129 -3.35 17.50 21.67
C ALA A 129 -1.98 17.74 21.00
N MET A 130 -1.15 18.64 21.53
CA MET A 130 0.20 18.90 21.04
C MET A 130 1.18 17.87 21.63
N PRO A 131 1.79 16.98 20.82
CA PRO A 131 2.76 16.01 21.31
C PRO A 131 4.06 16.67 21.78
N ALA A 132 4.76 16.02 22.70
CA ALA A 132 6.10 16.43 23.14
C ALA A 132 7.05 16.56 21.94
N LYS A 133 7.82 17.65 21.90
CA LYS A 133 8.77 17.98 20.81
C LYS A 133 8.14 17.95 19.42
N GLY A 134 6.85 18.29 19.30
CA GLY A 134 6.14 18.25 18.02
C GLY A 134 5.94 16.84 17.45
N GLY A 135 6.15 15.79 18.26
CA GLY A 135 6.01 14.40 17.85
C GLY A 135 7.32 13.74 17.38
N ASP A 136 8.42 14.49 17.37
CA ASP A 136 9.75 13.97 17.06
C ASP A 136 10.62 13.93 18.31
N PRO A 137 10.81 12.75 18.95
CA PRO A 137 11.63 12.63 20.14
C PRO A 137 13.13 12.81 19.88
N SER A 138 13.57 12.90 18.62
CA SER A 138 14.98 13.09 18.27
C SER A 138 15.46 14.54 18.36
N LEU A 139 14.55 15.51 18.39
CA LEU A 139 14.90 16.93 18.53
C LEU A 139 15.53 17.21 19.90
N SER A 140 16.58 18.03 19.92
CA SER A 140 17.10 18.63 21.14
C SER A 140 16.15 19.71 21.69
N ASP A 141 16.27 20.02 22.97
CA ASP A 141 15.44 21.06 23.60
C ASP A 141 15.76 22.43 23.00
N GLU A 142 17.01 22.66 22.60
CA GLU A 142 17.50 23.87 21.94
C GLU A 142 16.89 24.05 20.54
N GLU A 143 16.75 22.98 19.76
CA GLU A 143 16.08 23.01 18.45
C GLU A 143 14.59 23.33 18.58
N VAL A 144 13.93 22.75 19.58
CA VAL A 144 12.52 23.06 19.88
C VAL A 144 12.36 24.52 20.33
N GLN A 145 13.25 25.03 21.17
CA GLN A 145 13.25 26.44 21.61
C GLN A 145 13.47 27.39 20.43
N ALA A 146 14.39 27.08 19.52
CA ALA A 146 14.62 27.86 18.31
C ALA A 146 13.37 27.93 17.41
N ALA A 147 12.65 26.81 17.26
CA ALA A 147 11.38 26.78 16.53
C ALA A 147 10.30 27.65 17.19
N VAL A 148 10.19 27.62 18.53
CA VAL A 148 9.27 28.50 19.27
C VAL A 148 9.65 29.97 19.10
N ASP A 149 10.94 30.31 19.11
CA ASP A 149 11.40 31.66 18.86
C ASP A 149 11.08 32.14 17.44
N TYR A 150 11.22 31.27 16.44
CA TYR A 150 10.77 31.56 15.07
C TYR A 150 9.27 31.83 15.01
N ILE A 151 8.44 31.01 15.65
CA ILE A 151 6.98 31.22 15.70
C ILE A 151 6.67 32.57 16.34
N VAL A 152 7.24 32.84 17.53
CA VAL A 152 7.01 34.10 18.27
C VAL A 152 7.46 35.30 17.46
N ALA A 153 8.63 35.23 16.80
CA ALA A 153 9.13 36.30 15.94
C ALA A 153 8.20 36.54 14.72
N THR A 154 7.72 35.45 14.11
CA THR A 154 6.82 35.48 12.95
C THR A 154 5.47 36.10 13.30
N VAL A 155 4.83 35.66 14.37
CA VAL A 155 3.51 36.18 14.80
C VAL A 155 3.60 37.58 15.41
N SER A 156 4.75 37.96 15.96
CA SER A 156 4.97 39.30 16.55
C SER A 156 5.29 40.38 15.52
N GLY A 157 5.54 40.02 14.25
CA GLY A 157 5.79 40.96 13.15
C GLY A 157 7.27 41.31 12.94
N GLY A 158 8.19 40.41 13.33
CA GLY A 158 9.63 40.64 13.31
C GLY A 158 10.47 39.69 12.43
N GLY A 159 9.87 38.95 11.49
CA GLY A 159 10.59 38.01 10.61
C GLY A 159 10.82 38.57 9.21
N GLN A 160 12.08 38.86 8.88
CA GLN A 160 12.52 39.37 7.59
C GLN A 160 12.43 38.28 6.50
N THR A 161 11.75 38.62 5.40
CA THR A 161 12.01 37.99 4.10
C THR A 161 13.44 38.32 3.65
N ALA A 162 14.38 37.39 3.78
CA ALA A 162 15.73 37.52 3.21
C ALA A 162 15.74 37.00 1.77
N LYS A 163 15.48 37.92 0.85
CA LYS A 163 15.88 37.85 -0.56
C LYS A 163 17.41 37.68 -0.63
N ALA A 164 17.90 36.64 -1.30
CA ALA A 164 19.29 36.53 -1.71
C ALA A 164 19.68 37.69 -2.65
N ALA A 165 20.88 38.24 -2.42
CA ALA A 165 21.40 39.44 -3.04
C ALA A 165 21.52 39.34 -4.58
N GLY A 166 20.84 40.24 -5.27
CA GLY A 166 21.30 40.85 -6.52
C GLY A 166 21.29 42.37 -6.31
N GLY A 167 22.47 43.00 -6.40
CA GLY A 167 22.71 44.40 -6.05
C GLY A 167 21.99 45.44 -6.94
N LYS A 168 21.86 46.66 -6.39
CA LYS A 168 21.40 47.95 -6.98
C LYS A 168 21.84 48.12 -8.45
N ALA A 169 21.11 48.80 -9.34
CA ALA A 169 20.43 50.11 -9.20
C ALA A 169 19.24 50.19 -10.21
N LYS A 170 18.27 51.11 -10.19
CA LYS A 170 18.03 52.39 -9.52
C LYS A 170 16.50 52.66 -9.63
N THR A 171 15.90 53.15 -8.54
CA THR A 171 14.76 54.10 -8.43
C THR A 171 13.59 54.08 -9.44
N GLY A 172 12.36 53.95 -8.91
CA GLY A 172 11.14 54.43 -9.57
C GLY A 172 9.87 54.05 -8.80
N GLN A 173 9.05 55.05 -8.46
CA GLN A 173 7.91 55.04 -7.54
C GLN A 173 6.77 54.04 -7.82
N SER A 174 6.08 53.76 -6.72
CA SER A 174 4.73 53.21 -6.54
C SER A 174 3.75 53.41 -7.70
N GLN A 175 3.03 52.33 -8.03
CA GLN A 175 1.61 52.39 -8.40
C GLN A 175 0.93 51.07 -8.02
N GLN A 176 -0.11 51.19 -7.20
CA GLN A 176 -1.12 50.18 -7.00
C GLN A 176 -1.97 50.10 -8.28
N ALA A 177 -1.92 49.00 -9.01
CA ALA A 177 -2.99 48.54 -9.89
C ALA A 177 -2.68 47.13 -10.43
N SER A 178 -3.68 46.26 -10.29
CA SER A 178 -4.15 45.28 -11.28
C SER A 178 -3.18 44.21 -11.80
N ALA A 179 -3.66 42.96 -11.73
CA ALA A 179 -3.01 41.77 -12.27
C ALA A 179 -2.46 41.93 -13.70
N PRO A 180 -1.32 41.32 -14.03
CA PRO A 180 -1.01 40.90 -15.38
C PRO A 180 -0.99 39.37 -15.50
N SER A 181 -1.70 38.86 -16.51
CA SER A 181 -1.31 37.61 -17.18
C SER A 181 0.11 37.79 -17.72
N GLY A 182 1.02 36.90 -17.39
CA GLY A 182 2.41 36.91 -17.86
C GLY A 182 3.02 35.53 -17.74
N ALA A 183 3.80 35.12 -18.74
CA ALA A 183 4.29 33.75 -18.94
C ALA A 183 4.96 33.12 -17.70
N PRO A 184 4.89 31.78 -17.55
CA PRO A 184 5.51 31.08 -16.43
C PRO A 184 7.04 31.30 -16.39
N PRO A 185 7.67 31.19 -15.19
CA PRO A 185 9.12 31.20 -15.03
C PRO A 185 9.85 30.28 -16.03
N ALA A 186 11.08 30.64 -16.43
CA ALA A 186 11.80 29.95 -17.50
C ALA A 186 12.10 28.46 -17.19
N ASP A 187 12.32 28.15 -15.90
CA ASP A 187 12.48 26.81 -15.35
C ASP A 187 11.18 26.00 -15.39
N ILE A 188 10.02 26.64 -15.19
CA ILE A 188 8.69 26.03 -15.37
C ILE A 188 8.45 25.66 -16.84
N ALA A 189 8.82 26.52 -17.78
CA ALA A 189 8.67 26.23 -19.21
C ALA A 189 9.51 25.01 -19.64
N GLN A 190 10.72 24.86 -19.09
CA GLN A 190 11.58 23.71 -19.32
C GLN A 190 11.05 22.43 -18.62
N ALA A 191 10.57 22.57 -17.39
CA ALA A 191 9.89 21.49 -16.66
C ALA A 191 8.66 20.97 -17.41
N ALA A 192 7.84 21.86 -17.98
CA ALA A 192 6.69 21.50 -18.80
C ALA A 192 7.07 20.70 -20.06
N GLN A 193 8.23 21.00 -20.67
CA GLN A 193 8.75 20.26 -21.83
C GLN A 193 9.23 18.86 -21.44
N ARG A 194 9.96 18.74 -20.31
CA ARG A 194 10.41 17.45 -19.76
C ARG A 194 9.23 16.58 -19.32
N GLY A 195 8.20 17.19 -18.75
CA GLY A 195 6.99 16.52 -18.25
C GLY A 195 6.09 15.91 -19.31
N ALA A 196 6.39 16.13 -20.60
CA ALA A 196 5.77 15.40 -21.69
C ALA A 196 6.33 13.97 -21.85
N SER A 197 7.35 13.57 -21.06
CA SER A 197 7.92 12.24 -21.11
C SER A 197 6.99 11.17 -20.49
N PRO A 198 6.99 9.93 -21.02
CA PRO A 198 6.19 8.82 -20.48
C PRO A 198 6.53 8.45 -19.03
N GLU A 199 7.78 8.65 -18.63
CA GLU A 199 8.30 8.21 -17.33
C GLU A 199 7.74 9.05 -16.19
N GLY A 200 7.78 10.38 -16.31
CA GLY A 200 7.20 11.29 -15.32
C GLY A 200 5.69 11.13 -15.19
N LYS A 201 5.01 10.89 -16.31
CA LYS A 201 3.58 10.55 -16.34
C LYS A 201 3.29 9.24 -15.60
N SER A 202 4.10 8.21 -15.83
CA SER A 202 3.93 6.90 -15.19
C SER A 202 4.10 7.02 -13.67
N THR A 203 5.14 7.70 -13.20
CA THR A 203 5.37 7.94 -11.77
C THR A 203 4.23 8.72 -11.14
N TYR A 204 3.78 9.80 -11.77
CA TYR A 204 2.62 10.56 -11.30
C TYR A 204 1.36 9.69 -11.20
N GLN A 205 1.04 8.94 -12.27
CA GLN A 205 -0.15 8.10 -12.32
C GLN A 205 -0.13 6.98 -11.29
N ALA A 206 1.02 6.36 -11.07
CA ALA A 206 1.16 5.26 -10.13
C ALA A 206 1.15 5.73 -8.67
N MET A 207 1.78 6.88 -8.37
CA MET A 207 2.15 7.23 -6.99
C MET A 207 1.48 8.49 -6.46
N CYS A 208 1.12 9.43 -7.33
CA CYS A 208 0.68 10.77 -6.93
C CYS A 208 -0.81 11.05 -7.24
N SER A 209 -1.34 10.41 -8.29
CA SER A 209 -2.68 10.65 -8.84
C SER A 209 -3.82 10.43 -7.85
N SER A 210 -3.69 9.46 -6.95
CA SER A 210 -4.71 9.12 -5.95
C SER A 210 -5.16 10.34 -5.13
N CYS A 211 -4.21 11.21 -4.80
CA CYS A 211 -4.47 12.45 -4.07
C CYS A 211 -4.60 13.67 -5.00
N HIS A 212 -3.72 13.78 -6.00
CA HIS A 212 -3.63 14.97 -6.84
C HIS A 212 -4.65 15.03 -8.00
N ASP A 213 -5.36 13.94 -8.31
CA ASP A 213 -6.51 13.98 -9.24
C ASP A 213 -7.83 14.25 -8.50
N SER A 214 -7.93 13.83 -7.24
CA SER A 214 -9.15 13.90 -6.43
C SER A 214 -9.20 15.09 -5.48
N GLY A 215 -8.04 15.71 -5.20
CA GLY A 215 -7.89 16.73 -4.19
C GLY A 215 -7.92 16.19 -2.76
N ALA A 216 -7.67 14.88 -2.57
CA ALA A 216 -7.69 14.25 -1.25
C ALA A 216 -6.74 14.96 -0.28
N LEU A 217 -7.17 15.11 0.98
CA LEU A 217 -6.43 15.82 2.02
C LEU A 217 -6.10 17.29 1.68
N GLY A 218 -6.87 17.90 0.77
CA GLY A 218 -6.61 19.26 0.30
C GLY A 218 -5.45 19.35 -0.70
N ALA A 219 -5.05 18.23 -1.29
CA ALA A 219 -4.03 18.21 -2.33
C ALA A 219 -4.46 19.09 -3.52
N PRO A 220 -3.56 19.89 -4.10
CA PRO A 220 -3.89 20.70 -5.27
C PRO A 220 -4.19 19.80 -6.46
N MET A 221 -5.36 19.99 -7.06
CA MET A 221 -5.84 19.14 -8.15
C MET A 221 -5.12 19.48 -9.45
N VAL A 222 -4.51 18.50 -10.12
CA VAL A 222 -3.77 18.71 -11.38
C VAL A 222 -4.69 19.09 -12.55
N THR A 223 -5.99 18.86 -12.39
CA THR A 223 -7.03 19.32 -13.31
C THR A 223 -7.45 20.78 -13.05
N ASP A 224 -7.13 21.35 -11.88
CA ASP A 224 -7.51 22.71 -11.48
C ASP A 224 -6.36 23.71 -11.70
N LYS A 225 -6.30 24.26 -12.91
CA LYS A 225 -5.26 25.22 -13.30
C LYS A 225 -5.24 26.49 -12.45
N ALA A 226 -6.37 26.88 -11.85
CA ALA A 226 -6.45 28.07 -11.02
C ALA A 226 -5.74 27.85 -9.67
N GLN A 227 -5.88 26.66 -9.07
CA GLN A 227 -5.14 26.27 -7.85
C GLN A 227 -3.63 26.24 -8.07
N TRP A 228 -3.18 25.93 -9.28
CA TRP A 228 -1.76 25.82 -9.61
C TRP A 228 -1.11 27.14 -10.01
N GLN A 229 -1.86 28.21 -10.28
CA GLN A 229 -1.30 29.49 -10.74
C GLN A 229 -0.30 30.09 -9.73
N ALA A 230 -0.65 30.12 -8.44
CA ALA A 230 0.25 30.60 -7.39
C ALA A 230 1.43 29.65 -7.12
N ARG A 231 1.25 28.34 -7.36
CA ARG A 231 2.27 27.29 -7.15
C ARG A 231 3.27 27.24 -8.29
N ILE A 232 2.85 27.54 -9.50
CA ILE A 232 3.75 27.68 -10.65
C ILE A 232 4.62 28.95 -10.51
N ALA A 233 4.09 29.99 -9.86
CA ALA A 233 4.80 31.25 -9.65
C ALA A 233 6.04 31.13 -8.72
N ILE A 234 6.14 30.07 -7.90
CA ILE A 234 7.32 29.85 -7.03
C ILE A 234 8.50 29.19 -7.74
N GLY A 235 8.32 28.72 -8.98
CA GLY A 235 9.38 28.07 -9.78
C GLY A 235 9.44 26.55 -9.62
N ALA A 236 10.08 25.88 -10.58
CA ALA A 236 10.16 24.42 -10.67
C ALA A 236 11.00 23.82 -9.53
N GLU A 237 12.13 24.45 -9.19
CA GLU A 237 13.01 23.97 -8.11
C GLU A 237 12.32 23.98 -6.73
N ALA A 238 11.51 25.00 -6.46
CA ALA A 238 10.74 25.07 -5.23
C ALA A 238 9.63 24.01 -5.18
N LEU A 239 9.02 23.69 -6.32
CA LEU A 239 8.07 22.58 -6.45
C LEU A 239 8.73 21.21 -6.29
N TYR A 240 9.94 21.01 -6.82
CA TYR A 240 10.71 19.78 -6.60
C TYR A 240 11.04 19.60 -5.13
N SER A 241 11.55 20.65 -4.47
CA SER A 241 11.88 20.60 -3.04
C SER A 241 10.64 20.27 -2.20
N SER A 242 9.49 20.88 -2.52
CA SER A 242 8.22 20.60 -1.85
C SER A 242 7.77 19.15 -2.04
N ALA A 243 7.96 18.58 -3.23
CA ALA A 243 7.58 17.20 -3.51
C ALA A 243 8.55 16.18 -2.91
N ILE A 244 9.85 16.48 -2.88
CA ILE A 244 10.89 15.60 -2.33
C ILE A 244 10.83 15.59 -0.81
N ASN A 245 10.71 16.77 -0.18
CA ASN A 245 10.76 16.91 1.27
C ASN A 245 9.37 16.86 1.93
N GLY A 246 8.30 16.98 1.14
CA GLY A 246 6.94 17.07 1.63
C GLY A 246 6.55 18.50 1.97
N VAL A 247 5.25 18.79 1.97
CA VAL A 247 4.71 20.10 2.31
C VAL A 247 3.29 19.97 2.85
N GLY A 248 3.05 20.50 4.05
CA GLY A 248 1.74 20.42 4.71
C GLY A 248 1.29 18.96 4.90
N ALA A 249 0.13 18.60 4.31
CA ALA A 249 -0.40 17.24 4.34
C ALA A 249 0.22 16.29 3.29
N MET A 250 1.07 16.80 2.39
CA MET A 250 1.78 15.99 1.40
C MET A 250 3.08 15.45 2.02
N PRO A 251 3.24 14.12 2.21
CA PRO A 251 4.47 13.57 2.78
C PRO A 251 5.66 13.71 1.82
N ALA A 252 6.88 13.58 2.35
CA ALA A 252 8.10 13.50 1.54
C ALA A 252 7.98 12.45 0.43
N LYS A 253 8.35 12.82 -0.80
CA LYS A 253 8.19 12.02 -2.02
C LYS A 253 6.76 11.50 -2.23
N GLY A 254 5.75 12.23 -1.74
CA GLY A 254 4.34 11.82 -1.79
C GLY A 254 4.01 10.60 -0.92
N GLY A 255 4.85 10.28 0.07
CA GLY A 255 4.71 9.08 0.92
C GLY A 255 5.44 7.85 0.39
N HIS A 256 6.21 8.01 -0.68
CA HIS A 256 6.91 6.92 -1.38
C HIS A 256 8.42 7.07 -1.22
N SER A 257 8.95 6.65 -0.07
CA SER A 257 10.38 6.79 0.26
C SER A 257 11.31 6.05 -0.71
N GLN A 258 10.79 5.04 -1.41
CA GLN A 258 11.48 4.26 -2.43
C GLN A 258 11.73 5.02 -3.74
N LEU A 259 11.00 6.12 -4.01
CA LEU A 259 11.23 6.88 -5.24
C LEU A 259 12.57 7.61 -5.16
N SER A 260 13.32 7.60 -6.27
CA SER A 260 14.46 8.50 -6.45
C SER A 260 13.99 9.95 -6.58
N GLU A 261 14.88 10.90 -6.30
CA GLU A 261 14.57 12.32 -6.47
C GLU A 261 14.26 12.67 -7.94
N ASP A 262 14.90 11.98 -8.89
CA ASP A 262 14.67 12.19 -10.32
C ASP A 262 13.29 11.68 -10.76
N GLU A 263 12.80 10.58 -10.19
CA GLU A 263 11.44 10.10 -10.42
C GLU A 263 10.39 11.07 -9.86
N VAL A 264 10.64 11.64 -8.68
CA VAL A 264 9.77 12.66 -8.07
C VAL A 264 9.77 13.94 -8.91
N LYS A 265 10.94 14.41 -9.36
CA LYS A 265 11.06 15.56 -10.27
C LYS A 265 10.35 15.32 -11.59
N GLY A 266 10.45 14.11 -12.16
CA GLY A 266 9.70 13.72 -13.36
C GLY A 266 8.19 13.76 -13.18
N ALA A 267 7.67 13.34 -12.02
CA ALA A 267 6.25 13.46 -11.70
C ALA A 267 5.80 14.93 -11.56
N VAL A 268 6.63 15.78 -10.93
CA VAL A 268 6.37 17.22 -10.83
C VAL A 268 6.39 17.90 -12.20
N ASP A 269 7.33 17.52 -13.07
CA ASP A 269 7.41 17.98 -14.45
C ASP A 269 6.13 17.64 -15.22
N TYR A 270 5.60 16.42 -15.06
CA TYR A 270 4.32 16.02 -15.64
C TYR A 270 3.16 16.89 -15.14
N ILE A 271 3.08 17.16 -13.83
CA ILE A 271 2.08 18.05 -13.25
C ILE A 271 2.16 19.44 -13.88
N ILE A 272 3.38 20.00 -13.95
CA ILE A 272 3.66 21.31 -14.56
C ILE A 272 3.20 21.33 -16.03
N ALA A 273 3.44 20.25 -16.78
CA ALA A 273 2.99 20.13 -18.17
C ALA A 273 1.46 20.12 -18.31
N GLN A 274 0.75 19.40 -17.43
CA GLN A 274 -0.72 19.34 -17.43
C GLN A 274 -1.35 20.71 -17.12
N VAL A 275 -0.84 21.41 -16.11
CA VAL A 275 -1.44 22.67 -15.64
C VAL A 275 -1.05 23.86 -16.51
N SER A 276 0.12 23.83 -17.14
CA SER A 276 0.61 24.91 -18.03
C SER A 276 -0.02 24.86 -19.44
N GLY A 277 -0.85 23.87 -19.75
CA GLY A 277 -1.55 23.78 -21.04
C GLY A 277 -0.63 23.45 -22.22
N GLY A 278 0.51 22.80 -21.96
CA GLY A 278 1.47 22.41 -22.98
C GLY A 278 0.87 21.36 -23.93
N LYS A 279 0.37 21.81 -25.08
CA LYS A 279 0.30 20.97 -26.27
C LYS A 279 1.71 20.42 -26.49
N ALA A 280 1.88 19.11 -26.51
CA ALA A 280 3.11 18.48 -26.94
C ALA A 280 3.43 18.99 -28.36
N SER A 281 4.40 19.90 -28.47
CA SER A 281 5.02 20.23 -29.75
C SER A 281 5.93 19.05 -30.08
N GLY A 282 5.45 18.20 -31.00
CA GLY A 282 6.20 17.07 -31.48
C GLY A 282 7.52 17.49 -32.10
N GLY A 283 8.63 17.14 -31.45
CA GLY A 283 9.92 16.93 -32.10
C GLY A 283 10.00 15.48 -32.53
N GLN A 284 9.97 15.23 -33.84
CA GLN A 284 10.10 13.90 -34.44
C GLN A 284 11.42 13.23 -34.04
N ALA A 285 11.32 11.98 -33.56
CA ALA A 285 12.21 10.92 -34.00
C ALA A 285 11.35 9.75 -34.50
N LYS A 286 11.55 9.41 -35.77
CA LYS A 286 10.91 8.33 -36.55
C LYS A 286 11.06 7.00 -35.77
N SER A 287 10.15 6.03 -35.82
CA SER A 287 9.50 5.46 -37.00
C SER A 287 8.39 4.49 -36.62
N GLY A 288 7.31 4.46 -37.41
CA GLY A 288 6.50 3.25 -37.60
C GLY A 288 5.05 3.30 -37.08
N GLN A 289 4.17 3.93 -37.87
CA GLN A 289 2.79 3.51 -38.23
C GLN A 289 1.97 2.68 -37.21
N THR A 290 0.71 3.01 -36.86
CA THR A 290 -0.29 3.83 -37.54
C THR A 290 -1.39 4.27 -36.55
N LYS A 291 -1.86 5.48 -36.80
CA LYS A 291 -2.99 6.19 -36.20
C LYS A 291 -4.33 5.58 -36.64
N GLN A 292 -5.29 5.40 -35.74
CA GLN A 292 -6.68 5.74 -36.07
C GLN A 292 -7.45 6.20 -34.84
N ALA A 293 -8.14 7.32 -35.03
CA ALA A 293 -8.93 8.02 -34.02
C ALA A 293 -10.34 7.42 -33.90
N SER A 294 -10.82 7.40 -32.64
CA SER A 294 -12.18 7.64 -32.15
C SER A 294 -13.39 7.26 -33.02
N ALA A 295 -14.21 6.30 -32.54
CA ALA A 295 -15.63 6.52 -32.22
C ALA A 295 -16.31 5.24 -31.68
N THR A 296 -17.12 5.43 -30.64
CA THR A 296 -18.28 4.64 -30.19
C THR A 296 -18.58 3.29 -30.87
N SER A 297 -18.34 2.19 -30.15
CA SER A 297 -19.25 1.03 -30.02
C SER A 297 -18.66 0.03 -29.01
N GLY A 298 -19.52 -0.72 -28.32
CA GLY A 298 -19.16 -1.57 -27.17
C GLY A 298 -18.33 -2.81 -27.49
N ALA A 299 -17.07 -2.63 -27.90
CA ALA A 299 -16.04 -3.66 -27.91
C ALA A 299 -14.88 -3.24 -26.99
N ALA A 300 -14.33 -4.19 -26.23
CA ALA A 300 -13.22 -3.92 -25.32
C ALA A 300 -11.96 -3.48 -26.12
N PRO A 301 -11.17 -2.53 -25.60
CA PRO A 301 -10.00 -1.99 -26.31
C PRO A 301 -8.93 -3.07 -26.60
N ALA A 302 -8.13 -2.86 -27.65
CA ALA A 302 -7.20 -3.86 -28.20
C ALA A 302 -6.15 -4.38 -27.19
N ASP A 303 -5.82 -3.57 -26.20
CA ASP A 303 -4.95 -3.88 -25.07
C ASP A 303 -5.56 -4.92 -24.11
N VAL A 304 -6.89 -4.92 -23.92
CA VAL A 304 -7.62 -5.94 -23.14
C VAL A 304 -7.57 -7.30 -23.81
N ALA A 305 -7.71 -7.35 -25.14
CA ALA A 305 -7.60 -8.61 -25.88
C ALA A 305 -6.19 -9.21 -25.77
N GLN A 306 -5.16 -8.37 -25.84
CA GLN A 306 -3.77 -8.80 -25.68
C GLN A 306 -3.45 -9.24 -24.25
N ALA A 307 -3.99 -8.55 -23.25
CA ALA A 307 -3.93 -8.94 -21.83
C ALA A 307 -4.62 -10.29 -21.58
N ALA A 308 -5.80 -10.51 -22.15
CA ALA A 308 -6.52 -11.78 -22.05
C ALA A 308 -5.73 -12.95 -22.68
N GLN A 309 -5.01 -12.70 -23.78
CA GLN A 309 -4.14 -13.69 -24.40
C GLN A 309 -2.92 -14.04 -23.54
N ARG A 310 -2.27 -13.04 -22.93
CA ARG A 310 -1.18 -13.25 -21.96
C ARG A 310 -1.66 -13.99 -20.71
N GLY A 311 -2.87 -13.68 -20.25
CA GLY A 311 -3.51 -14.29 -19.08
C GLY A 311 -3.89 -15.76 -19.23
N ALA A 312 -3.82 -16.30 -20.44
CA ALA A 312 -3.96 -17.73 -20.68
C ALA A 312 -2.70 -18.53 -20.31
N SER A 313 -1.59 -17.87 -19.91
CA SER A 313 -0.37 -18.55 -19.48
C SER A 313 -0.51 -19.20 -18.09
N PRO A 314 0.18 -20.34 -17.83
CA PRO A 314 0.12 -21.03 -16.53
C PRO A 314 0.63 -20.19 -15.35
N GLU A 315 1.57 -19.28 -15.60
CA GLU A 315 2.26 -18.52 -14.56
C GLU A 315 1.32 -17.50 -13.90
N GLY A 316 0.58 -16.73 -14.69
CA GLY A 316 -0.41 -15.77 -14.16
C GLY A 316 -1.54 -16.44 -13.38
N LYS A 317 -1.99 -17.62 -13.85
CA LYS A 317 -2.96 -18.45 -13.16
C LYS A 317 -2.44 -18.94 -11.80
N SER A 318 -1.19 -19.41 -11.75
CA SER A 318 -0.56 -19.91 -10.52
C SER A 318 -0.48 -18.81 -9.45
N THR A 319 0.00 -17.62 -9.83
CA THR A 319 0.08 -16.46 -8.93
C THR A 319 -1.30 -16.06 -8.41
N TYR A 320 -2.31 -16.00 -9.29
CA TYR A 320 -3.68 -15.70 -8.87
C TYR A 320 -4.21 -16.71 -7.85
N GLN A 321 -4.05 -18.00 -8.14
CA GLN A 321 -4.57 -19.07 -7.28
C GLN A 321 -3.91 -19.10 -5.91
N ALA A 322 -2.60 -18.85 -5.84
CA ALA A 322 -1.85 -18.89 -4.59
C ALA A 322 -2.05 -17.63 -3.73
N MET A 323 -2.25 -16.46 -4.35
CA MET A 323 -2.09 -15.16 -3.66
C MET A 323 -3.30 -14.23 -3.76
N CYS A 324 -4.23 -14.45 -4.70
CA CYS A 324 -5.31 -13.50 -4.96
C CYS A 324 -6.72 -14.12 -4.82
N SER A 325 -6.83 -15.42 -5.04
CA SER A 325 -8.08 -16.20 -5.03
C SER A 325 -8.86 -16.07 -3.72
N SER A 326 -8.17 -16.03 -2.58
CA SER A 326 -8.79 -15.97 -1.25
C SER A 326 -9.79 -14.81 -1.10
N CYS A 327 -9.50 -13.67 -1.73
CA CYS A 327 -10.37 -12.51 -1.73
C CYS A 327 -11.18 -12.37 -3.02
N HIS A 328 -10.57 -12.65 -4.19
CA HIS A 328 -11.20 -12.41 -5.49
C HIS A 328 -12.10 -13.56 -5.98
N ASP A 329 -12.11 -14.72 -5.31
CA ASP A 329 -13.11 -15.77 -5.55
C ASP A 329 -14.30 -15.64 -4.59
N SER A 330 -14.07 -15.18 -3.36
CA SER A 330 -15.08 -15.03 -2.30
C SER A 330 -15.77 -13.66 -2.28
N GLY A 331 -15.13 -12.64 -2.85
CA GLY A 331 -15.56 -11.25 -2.74
C GLY A 331 -15.23 -10.61 -1.39
N ALA A 332 -14.31 -11.20 -0.61
CA ALA A 332 -13.93 -10.70 0.71
C ALA A 332 -13.54 -9.22 0.65
N LEU A 333 -13.92 -8.47 1.69
CA LEU A 333 -13.68 -7.03 1.79
C LEU A 333 -14.27 -6.21 0.62
N GLY A 334 -15.30 -6.74 -0.07
CA GLY A 334 -15.89 -6.11 -1.24
C GLY A 334 -15.03 -6.26 -2.51
N ALA A 335 -14.09 -7.21 -2.52
CA ALA A 335 -13.29 -7.51 -3.70
C ALA A 335 -14.21 -7.92 -4.87
N PRO A 336 -13.95 -7.42 -6.09
CA PRO A 336 -14.72 -7.84 -7.25
C PRO A 336 -14.43 -9.30 -7.56
N MET A 337 -15.47 -10.14 -7.50
CA MET A 337 -15.35 -11.58 -7.73
C MET A 337 -15.02 -11.87 -9.18
N VAL A 338 -14.03 -12.71 -9.46
CA VAL A 338 -13.64 -13.08 -10.84
C VAL A 338 -14.73 -13.87 -11.56
N THR A 339 -15.65 -14.48 -10.80
CA THR A 339 -16.86 -15.11 -11.33
C THR A 339 -17.95 -14.09 -11.70
N ASP A 340 -17.93 -12.88 -11.14
CA ASP A 340 -18.91 -11.82 -11.42
C ASP A 340 -18.49 -10.96 -12.63
N LYS A 341 -18.74 -11.50 -13.82
CA LYS A 341 -18.45 -10.83 -15.09
C LYS A 341 -19.16 -9.48 -15.24
N ALA A 342 -20.31 -9.28 -14.59
CA ALA A 342 -21.04 -8.02 -14.64
C ALA A 342 -20.32 -6.93 -13.85
N ALA A 343 -19.81 -7.25 -12.66
CA ALA A 343 -18.99 -6.33 -11.86
C ALA A 343 -17.68 -5.94 -12.57
N TRP A 344 -17.11 -6.84 -13.37
CA TRP A 344 -15.86 -6.57 -14.10
C TRP A 344 -16.04 -5.76 -15.38
N LYS A 345 -17.25 -5.70 -15.96
CA LYS A 345 -17.50 -4.97 -17.22
C LYS A 345 -17.07 -3.50 -17.15
N ALA A 346 -17.39 -2.79 -16.07
CA ALA A 346 -17.00 -1.39 -15.88
C ALA A 346 -15.50 -1.19 -15.60
N ARG A 347 -14.82 -2.24 -15.14
CA ARG A 347 -13.39 -2.24 -14.80
C ARG A 347 -12.54 -2.51 -16.05
N ILE A 348 -12.97 -3.47 -16.86
CA ILE A 348 -12.32 -3.84 -18.13
C ILE A 348 -12.30 -2.68 -19.13
N VAL A 349 -13.33 -1.84 -19.16
CA VAL A 349 -13.37 -0.65 -20.03
C VAL A 349 -12.25 0.35 -19.72
N LYS A 350 -11.69 0.34 -18.50
CA LYS A 350 -10.56 1.19 -18.11
C LYS A 350 -9.22 0.70 -18.68
N GLY A 351 -9.18 -0.49 -19.27
CA GLY A 351 -8.00 -1.11 -19.84
C GLY A 351 -7.10 -1.81 -18.81
N PRO A 352 -6.22 -2.72 -19.25
CA PRO A 352 -5.34 -3.51 -18.40
C PRO A 352 -4.38 -2.65 -17.58
N GLN A 353 -3.89 -1.52 -18.12
CA GLN A 353 -2.96 -0.65 -17.40
C GLN A 353 -3.55 -0.11 -16.10
N ALA A 354 -4.83 0.31 -16.13
CA ALA A 354 -5.52 0.77 -14.92
C ALA A 354 -5.70 -0.35 -13.89
N LEU A 355 -5.89 -1.59 -14.35
CA LEU A 355 -5.99 -2.76 -13.48
C LEU A 355 -4.64 -3.14 -12.88
N TYR A 356 -3.55 -3.05 -13.64
CA TYR A 356 -2.19 -3.25 -13.13
C TYR A 356 -1.83 -2.24 -12.07
N THR A 357 -2.07 -0.95 -12.31
CA THR A 357 -1.81 0.11 -11.33
C THR A 357 -2.59 -0.14 -10.04
N SER A 358 -3.86 -0.52 -10.16
CA SER A 358 -4.71 -0.82 -8.99
C SER A 358 -4.23 -2.07 -8.23
N ALA A 359 -3.79 -3.12 -8.93
CA ALA A 359 -3.33 -4.35 -8.29
C ALA A 359 -1.93 -4.20 -7.66
N ILE A 360 -1.03 -3.44 -8.30
CA ILE A 360 0.33 -3.21 -7.80
C ILE A 360 0.31 -2.20 -6.65
N GLY A 361 -0.38 -1.08 -6.81
CA GLY A 361 -0.44 0.00 -5.81
C GLY A 361 -1.50 -0.20 -4.73
N GLY A 362 -2.42 -1.15 -4.93
CA GLY A 362 -3.59 -1.32 -4.06
C GLY A 362 -4.70 -0.32 -4.39
N ILE A 363 -5.93 -0.66 -4.01
CA ILE A 363 -7.10 0.20 -4.20
C ILE A 363 -8.18 -0.09 -3.15
N GLY A 364 -8.58 0.94 -2.40
CA GLY A 364 -9.57 0.79 -1.33
C GLY A 364 -9.12 -0.24 -0.30
N ALA A 365 -9.92 -1.31 -0.12
CA ALA A 365 -9.60 -2.40 0.81
C ALA A 365 -8.60 -3.44 0.24
N MET A 366 -8.26 -3.36 -1.06
CA MET A 366 -7.27 -4.24 -1.68
C MET A 366 -5.85 -3.67 -1.42
N PRO A 367 -4.99 -4.36 -0.65
CA PRO A 367 -3.64 -3.87 -0.40
C PRO A 367 -2.76 -3.93 -1.65
N ALA A 368 -1.65 -3.18 -1.64
CA ALA A 368 -0.64 -3.23 -2.70
C ALA A 368 -0.18 -4.68 -2.95
N LYS A 369 -0.13 -5.09 -4.21
CA LYS A 369 0.17 -6.47 -4.64
C LYS A 369 -0.69 -7.53 -3.95
N GLY A 370 -1.93 -7.19 -3.59
CA GLY A 370 -2.84 -8.08 -2.85
C GLY A 370 -2.41 -8.38 -1.40
N GLY A 371 -1.48 -7.60 -0.84
CA GLY A 371 -0.88 -7.84 0.48
C GLY A 371 0.38 -8.70 0.45
N HIS A 372 0.83 -9.07 -0.75
CA HIS A 372 1.99 -9.93 -0.97
C HIS A 372 3.17 -9.12 -1.51
N SER A 373 3.87 -8.44 -0.61
CA SER A 373 5.00 -7.56 -0.95
C SER A 373 6.15 -8.27 -1.66
N GLN A 374 6.24 -9.60 -1.50
CA GLN A 374 7.25 -10.45 -2.16
C GLN A 374 6.99 -10.68 -3.65
N LEU A 375 5.78 -10.41 -4.16
CA LEU A 375 5.50 -10.56 -5.59
C LEU A 375 6.20 -9.47 -6.40
N SER A 376 6.79 -9.85 -7.53
CA SER A 376 7.24 -8.90 -8.54
C SER A 376 6.03 -8.26 -9.23
N GLU A 377 6.23 -7.09 -9.84
CA GLU A 377 5.16 -6.43 -10.58
C GLU A 377 4.68 -7.26 -11.78
N ASP A 378 5.58 -8.02 -12.40
CA ASP A 378 5.25 -8.85 -13.54
C ASP A 378 4.41 -10.07 -13.15
N GLU A 379 4.64 -10.64 -11.95
CA GLU A 379 3.77 -11.68 -11.37
C GLU A 379 2.37 -11.12 -11.07
N VAL A 380 2.28 -9.89 -10.55
CA VAL A 380 0.99 -9.22 -10.30
C VAL A 380 0.27 -8.92 -11.61
N LYS A 381 0.97 -8.39 -12.63
CA LYS A 381 0.42 -8.16 -13.97
C LYS A 381 -0.07 -9.47 -14.61
N GLY A 382 0.67 -10.56 -14.44
CA GLY A 382 0.27 -11.90 -14.88
C GLY A 382 -1.02 -12.38 -14.22
N ALA A 383 -1.18 -12.17 -12.90
CA ALA A 383 -2.42 -12.49 -12.19
C ALA A 383 -3.60 -11.63 -12.67
N VAL A 384 -3.37 -10.34 -12.93
CA VAL A 384 -4.40 -9.45 -13.50
C VAL A 384 -4.77 -9.86 -14.92
N ASP A 385 -3.81 -10.24 -15.75
CA ASP A 385 -4.05 -10.75 -17.10
C ASP A 385 -4.90 -12.02 -17.06
N TYR A 386 -4.63 -12.92 -16.11
CA TYR A 386 -5.48 -14.10 -15.88
C TYR A 386 -6.91 -13.72 -15.49
N ILE A 387 -7.11 -12.75 -14.59
CA ILE A 387 -8.44 -12.25 -14.25
C ILE A 387 -9.15 -11.69 -15.49
N ILE A 388 -8.46 -10.87 -16.29
CA ILE A 388 -8.97 -10.31 -17.54
C ILE A 388 -9.40 -11.42 -18.51
N ALA A 389 -8.60 -12.49 -18.64
CA ALA A 389 -8.93 -13.65 -19.47
C ALA A 389 -10.23 -14.33 -19.00
N GLN A 390 -10.40 -14.55 -17.69
CA GLN A 390 -11.56 -15.21 -17.12
C GLN A 390 -12.87 -14.41 -17.26
N VAL A 391 -12.79 -13.08 -17.12
CA VAL A 391 -13.99 -12.22 -17.15
C VAL A 391 -14.37 -11.79 -18.56
N SER A 392 -13.44 -11.80 -19.52
CA SER A 392 -13.66 -11.30 -20.89
C SER A 392 -14.22 -12.33 -21.87
N ASN A 393 -14.53 -13.56 -21.44
CA ASN A 393 -14.90 -14.67 -22.33
C ASN A 393 -13.86 -14.93 -23.45
N ALA A 394 -12.57 -14.72 -23.16
CA ALA A 394 -11.53 -15.18 -24.07
C ALA A 394 -11.51 -16.72 -23.99
N LYS A 395 -12.29 -17.37 -24.87
CA LYS A 395 -12.10 -18.80 -25.14
C LYS A 395 -10.64 -18.95 -25.52
N ALA A 396 -9.88 -19.72 -24.73
CA ALA A 396 -8.54 -20.14 -25.08
C ALA A 396 -8.58 -20.78 -26.47
N ALA A 397 -8.23 -20.00 -27.49
CA ALA A 397 -8.08 -20.48 -28.84
C ALA A 397 -6.61 -20.91 -28.96
N GLY A 398 -6.39 -22.22 -28.88
CA GLY A 398 -5.18 -22.86 -29.39
C GLY A 398 -4.13 -23.26 -28.36
N ALA A 399 -4.49 -23.98 -27.30
CA ALA A 399 -3.62 -25.07 -26.87
C ALA A 399 -3.96 -26.26 -27.78
N ASN A 400 -3.08 -26.56 -28.73
CA ASN A 400 -3.25 -27.73 -29.58
C ASN A 400 -3.08 -28.97 -28.70
N ASP A 401 -4.14 -29.75 -28.59
CA ASP A 401 -4.19 -31.06 -27.99
C ASP A 401 -3.09 -31.97 -28.56
N SER A 402 -2.46 -32.72 -27.67
CA SER A 402 -2.05 -34.09 -27.98
C SER A 402 -2.01 -34.92 -26.70
N ALA A 403 -3.14 -35.58 -26.46
CA ALA A 403 -3.31 -36.96 -25.99
C ALA A 403 -2.73 -37.34 -24.61
N LYS A 404 -3.44 -38.06 -23.74
CA LYS A 404 -4.20 -39.27 -24.09
C LYS A 404 -5.23 -39.62 -23.01
N SER A 405 -6.43 -39.90 -23.51
CA SER A 405 -7.55 -40.58 -22.87
C SER A 405 -7.20 -41.94 -22.28
N SER A 406 -7.83 -42.29 -21.16
CA SER A 406 -8.47 -43.61 -21.02
C SER A 406 -9.68 -43.55 -20.09
N THR A 407 -10.81 -43.83 -20.72
CA THR A 407 -12.18 -44.15 -20.26
C THR A 407 -12.32 -45.30 -19.27
N GLU A 408 -13.35 -45.24 -18.42
CA GLU A 408 -14.48 -46.19 -18.29
C GLU A 408 -15.56 -45.53 -17.38
N ALA A 409 -16.77 -45.16 -17.85
CA ALA A 409 -17.97 -45.98 -18.13
C ALA A 409 -18.44 -46.79 -16.90
N GLY A 410 -19.67 -46.79 -16.41
CA GLY A 410 -21.00 -46.23 -16.72
C GLY A 410 -21.88 -46.52 -15.46
N GLY A 411 -23.16 -46.22 -15.32
CA GLY A 411 -24.18 -45.70 -16.20
C GLY A 411 -25.47 -45.41 -15.39
N LYS A 412 -26.20 -44.42 -15.89
CA LYS A 412 -27.65 -44.14 -15.86
C LYS A 412 -28.56 -45.03 -14.97
N ASN A 413 -29.38 -44.39 -14.14
CA ASN A 413 -30.83 -44.18 -14.37
C ASN A 413 -31.51 -43.59 -13.14
N ALA A 414 -32.29 -42.52 -13.33
CA ALA A 414 -33.35 -42.12 -12.39
C ALA A 414 -34.54 -43.08 -12.52
N PRO A 415 -35.37 -43.24 -11.48
CA PRO A 415 -36.65 -42.50 -11.55
C PRO A 415 -37.15 -41.96 -10.20
N SER A 416 -37.93 -40.88 -10.28
CA SER A 416 -38.77 -40.35 -9.20
C SER A 416 -39.73 -41.40 -8.64
N ASN A 417 -39.82 -41.54 -7.30
CA ASN A 417 -41.09 -41.39 -6.60
C ASN A 417 -40.95 -41.16 -5.08
N LYS A 418 -42.01 -40.57 -4.54
CA LYS A 418 -42.21 -39.89 -3.26
C LYS A 418 -42.29 -40.81 -2.01
N ALA A 419 -41.94 -40.22 -0.86
CA ALA A 419 -42.42 -40.45 0.51
C ALA A 419 -41.56 -41.29 1.51
N GLY A 420 -41.13 -40.62 2.60
CA GLY A 420 -41.38 -41.09 3.97
C GLY A 420 -40.19 -41.50 4.86
N GLY A 421 -39.67 -40.57 5.69
CA GLY A 421 -38.86 -40.80 6.91
C GLY A 421 -37.43 -41.32 6.69
N LYS A 422 -36.36 -40.88 7.36
CA LYS A 422 -36.17 -40.28 8.68
C LYS A 422 -34.82 -39.52 8.63
N ALA A 423 -34.84 -38.20 8.47
CA ALA A 423 -33.65 -37.33 8.34
C ALA A 423 -32.97 -37.02 9.69
N GLY A 424 -32.92 -37.98 10.63
CA GLY A 424 -32.48 -37.75 12.01
C GLY A 424 -31.07 -38.24 12.35
N THR A 425 -30.46 -39.11 11.52
CA THR A 425 -29.20 -39.78 11.88
C THR A 425 -27.95 -39.08 11.35
N ALA A 426 -28.01 -38.41 10.19
CA ALA A 426 -26.86 -37.69 9.63
C ALA A 426 -26.62 -36.33 10.29
N ALA A 427 -27.69 -35.61 10.64
CA ALA A 427 -27.59 -34.33 11.35
C ALA A 427 -27.08 -34.50 12.79
N GLY A 428 -27.49 -35.56 13.50
CA GLY A 428 -27.03 -35.86 14.86
C GLY A 428 -25.54 -36.25 14.94
N ALA A 429 -25.03 -36.96 13.93
CA ALA A 429 -23.62 -37.32 13.83
C ALA A 429 -22.73 -36.09 13.52
N SER A 430 -23.18 -35.22 12.62
CA SER A 430 -22.50 -33.95 12.30
C SER A 430 -22.44 -33.00 13.51
N MET A 431 -23.50 -32.94 14.33
CA MET A 431 -23.52 -32.10 15.54
C MET A 431 -22.60 -32.63 16.66
N THR A 432 -22.44 -33.95 16.77
CA THR A 432 -21.52 -34.56 17.75
C THR A 432 -20.06 -34.37 17.35
N ALA A 433 -19.74 -34.52 16.05
CA ALA A 433 -18.43 -34.19 15.50
C ALA A 433 -18.12 -32.69 15.68
N GLY A 434 -19.07 -31.83 15.35
CA GLY A 434 -18.97 -30.38 15.54
C GLY A 434 -18.72 -29.96 16.99
N LYS A 435 -19.44 -30.57 17.93
CA LYS A 435 -19.23 -30.34 19.37
C LYS A 435 -17.80 -30.68 19.80
N LYS A 436 -17.27 -31.83 19.37
CA LYS A 436 -15.91 -32.27 19.72
C LYS A 436 -14.85 -31.30 19.18
N THR A 437 -14.99 -30.88 17.92
CA THR A 437 -14.09 -29.89 17.30
C THR A 437 -14.18 -28.53 18.00
N TYR A 438 -15.39 -28.07 18.33
CA TYR A 438 -15.58 -26.85 19.11
C TYR A 438 -14.90 -26.90 20.48
N GLU A 439 -15.13 -27.97 21.26
CA GLU A 439 -14.57 -28.11 22.62
C GLU A 439 -13.04 -28.18 22.63
N SER A 440 -12.44 -28.78 21.59
CA SER A 440 -10.99 -28.99 21.50
C SER A 440 -10.21 -27.79 20.97
N VAL A 441 -10.79 -27.00 20.07
CA VAL A 441 -10.07 -25.95 19.34
C VAL A 441 -10.69 -24.57 19.53
N CYS A 442 -12.01 -24.47 19.53
CA CYS A 442 -12.70 -23.16 19.45
C CYS A 442 -13.09 -22.60 20.83
N ALA A 443 -13.33 -23.46 21.82
CA ALA A 443 -13.92 -23.08 23.10
C ALA A 443 -13.00 -22.20 23.97
N SER A 444 -11.69 -22.25 23.77
CA SER A 444 -10.71 -21.42 24.51
C SER A 444 -11.02 -19.92 24.34
N CYS A 445 -11.37 -19.50 23.12
CA CYS A 445 -11.71 -18.12 22.81
C CYS A 445 -13.23 -17.89 22.79
N HIS A 446 -14.01 -18.75 22.12
CA HIS A 446 -15.46 -18.54 22.00
C HIS A 446 -16.26 -18.95 23.23
N GLY A 447 -15.69 -19.72 24.16
CA GLY A 447 -16.31 -19.99 25.46
C GLY A 447 -16.19 -18.82 26.43
N THR A 448 -15.12 -18.03 26.30
CA THR A 448 -14.78 -16.92 27.21
C THR A 448 -15.08 -15.54 26.63
N GLY A 449 -15.14 -15.43 25.30
CA GLY A 449 -15.21 -14.17 24.57
C GLY A 449 -13.84 -13.47 24.41
N MET A 450 -12.75 -14.23 24.49
CA MET A 450 -11.38 -13.69 24.41
C MET A 450 -11.17 -12.90 23.12
N ALA A 451 -10.45 -11.78 23.21
CA ALA A 451 -10.15 -10.88 22.09
C ALA A 451 -11.39 -10.38 21.31
N GLY A 452 -12.56 -10.32 21.99
CA GLY A 452 -13.81 -9.89 21.37
C GLY A 452 -14.51 -10.99 20.56
N ALA A 453 -14.11 -12.26 20.72
CA ALA A 453 -14.78 -13.37 20.04
C ALA A 453 -16.27 -13.46 20.46
N PRO A 454 -17.20 -13.67 19.51
CA PRO A 454 -18.60 -13.83 19.85
C PRO A 454 -18.80 -15.09 20.69
N LYS A 455 -19.35 -14.91 21.90
CA LYS A 455 -19.42 -15.96 22.91
C LYS A 455 -20.45 -17.02 22.53
N TYR A 456 -20.09 -18.29 22.66
CA TYR A 456 -20.97 -19.42 22.39
C TYR A 456 -22.23 -19.33 23.27
N GLY A 457 -23.40 -19.46 22.63
CA GLY A 457 -24.71 -19.37 23.29
C GLY A 457 -25.20 -17.94 23.55
N ASP A 458 -24.40 -16.91 23.27
CA ASP A 458 -24.81 -15.52 23.43
C ASP A 458 -25.53 -15.00 22.18
N LYS A 459 -26.86 -15.03 22.19
CA LYS A 459 -27.67 -14.59 21.05
C LYS A 459 -27.44 -13.13 20.66
N ALA A 460 -27.12 -12.25 21.63
CA ALA A 460 -26.90 -10.84 21.35
C ALA A 460 -25.56 -10.62 20.65
N ALA A 461 -24.50 -11.32 21.09
CA ALA A 461 -23.20 -11.29 20.43
C ALA A 461 -23.24 -11.85 19.00
N TRP A 462 -24.11 -12.83 18.74
CA TRP A 462 -24.22 -13.48 17.42
C TRP A 462 -25.21 -12.80 16.45
N ALA A 463 -26.01 -11.83 16.90
CA ALA A 463 -27.09 -11.25 16.10
C ALA A 463 -26.62 -10.58 14.80
N SER A 464 -25.44 -9.94 14.79
CA SER A 464 -24.87 -9.33 13.58
C SER A 464 -24.31 -10.39 12.63
N HIS A 465 -23.60 -11.38 13.17
CA HIS A 465 -22.99 -12.47 12.41
C HIS A 465 -24.01 -13.39 11.73
N LEU A 466 -25.17 -13.60 12.35
CA LEU A 466 -26.26 -14.37 11.75
C LEU A 466 -26.82 -13.70 10.48
N LYS A 467 -26.71 -12.36 10.36
CA LYS A 467 -27.19 -11.63 9.17
C LYS A 467 -26.26 -11.80 7.96
N GLU A 468 -24.98 -12.10 8.20
CA GLU A 468 -23.99 -12.35 7.14
C GLU A 468 -24.19 -13.73 6.49
N GLY A 469 -24.84 -14.65 7.20
CA GLY A 469 -25.26 -15.94 6.70
C GLY A 469 -24.24 -17.07 6.92
N LYS A 470 -24.74 -18.31 6.90
CA LYS A 470 -23.99 -19.52 7.28
C LYS A 470 -22.71 -19.72 6.46
N THR A 471 -22.75 -19.45 5.16
CA THR A 471 -21.61 -19.58 4.25
C THR A 471 -20.46 -18.65 4.65
N HIS A 472 -20.78 -17.40 4.98
CA HIS A 472 -19.76 -16.44 5.42
C HIS A 472 -19.10 -16.85 6.74
N LEU A 473 -19.87 -17.44 7.66
CA LEU A 473 -19.35 -17.95 8.93
C LEU A 473 -18.44 -19.17 8.75
N TYR A 474 -18.75 -20.04 7.80
CA TYR A 474 -17.86 -21.14 7.42
C TYR A 474 -16.54 -20.63 6.84
N GLU A 475 -16.62 -19.69 5.91
CA GLU A 475 -15.44 -19.12 5.26
C GLU A 475 -14.56 -18.39 6.27
N THR A 476 -15.14 -17.60 7.16
CA THR A 476 -14.42 -16.92 8.25
C THR A 476 -13.79 -17.91 9.21
N ALA A 477 -14.46 -19.02 9.56
CA ALA A 477 -13.90 -20.04 10.44
C ALA A 477 -12.76 -20.85 9.78
N ILE A 478 -12.85 -21.11 8.47
CA ILE A 478 -11.83 -21.85 7.72
C ILE A 478 -10.60 -20.98 7.45
N ASN A 479 -10.82 -19.75 6.96
CA ASN A 479 -9.76 -18.87 6.49
C ASN A 479 -9.26 -17.89 7.56
N GLY A 480 -9.97 -17.78 8.69
CA GLY A 480 -9.69 -16.79 9.73
C GLY A 480 -10.26 -15.42 9.37
N GLY A 481 -10.28 -14.51 10.34
CA GLY A 481 -10.78 -13.14 10.16
C GLY A 481 -10.54 -12.27 11.39
N GLY A 482 -9.98 -11.07 11.18
CA GLY A 482 -9.63 -10.16 12.28
C GLY A 482 -8.69 -10.83 13.28
N ALA A 483 -9.10 -10.92 14.55
CA ALA A 483 -8.35 -11.60 15.61
C ALA A 483 -8.56 -13.14 15.63
N MET A 484 -9.45 -13.68 14.79
CA MET A 484 -9.74 -15.12 14.74
C MET A 484 -8.75 -15.83 13.78
N PRO A 485 -7.92 -16.77 14.27
CA PRO A 485 -6.98 -17.50 13.41
C PRO A 485 -7.68 -18.49 12.47
N PRO A 486 -7.10 -18.79 11.29
CA PRO A 486 -7.63 -19.80 10.37
C PRO A 486 -7.81 -21.15 11.05
N LYS A 487 -8.95 -21.81 10.82
CA LYS A 487 -9.33 -23.10 11.44
C LYS A 487 -9.20 -23.11 12.98
N GLY A 488 -9.45 -21.96 13.62
CA GLY A 488 -9.29 -21.81 15.06
C GLY A 488 -7.85 -21.98 15.56
N GLY A 489 -6.85 -21.80 14.69
CA GLY A 489 -5.43 -21.98 15.00
C GLY A 489 -4.93 -23.41 14.88
N ASN A 490 -5.77 -24.35 14.43
CA ASN A 490 -5.38 -25.73 14.18
C ASN A 490 -5.43 -26.07 12.68
N PRO A 491 -4.30 -26.00 11.96
CA PRO A 491 -4.25 -26.27 10.52
C PRO A 491 -4.55 -27.73 10.15
N GLN A 492 -4.60 -28.64 11.12
CA GLN A 492 -4.90 -30.06 10.89
C GLN A 492 -6.40 -30.37 10.77
N LEU A 493 -7.28 -29.41 11.10
CA LEU A 493 -8.72 -29.61 10.91
C LEU A 493 -9.09 -29.64 9.43
N SER A 494 -9.96 -30.58 9.05
CA SER A 494 -10.61 -30.54 7.74
C SER A 494 -11.62 -29.39 7.68
N ASP A 495 -11.93 -28.92 6.48
CA ASP A 495 -12.94 -27.86 6.30
C ASP A 495 -14.32 -28.34 6.75
N GLU A 496 -14.59 -29.64 6.60
CA GLU A 496 -15.79 -30.32 7.07
C GLU A 496 -15.89 -30.31 8.60
N ASP A 497 -14.79 -30.55 9.31
CA ASP A 497 -14.76 -30.48 10.79
C ASP A 497 -14.98 -29.06 11.29
N VAL A 498 -14.42 -28.07 10.61
CA VAL A 498 -14.62 -26.64 10.93
C VAL A 498 -16.07 -26.24 10.70
N LYS A 499 -16.66 -26.62 9.55
CA LYS A 499 -18.09 -26.37 9.26
C LYS A 499 -19.00 -27.04 10.28
N ALA A 500 -18.70 -28.27 10.69
CA ALA A 500 -19.46 -28.95 11.73
C ALA A 500 -19.37 -28.21 13.08
N ALA A 501 -18.21 -27.67 13.45
CA ALA A 501 -18.05 -26.86 14.66
C ALA A 501 -18.87 -25.56 14.59
N VAL A 502 -18.87 -24.87 13.45
CA VAL A 502 -19.69 -23.68 13.24
C VAL A 502 -21.18 -24.02 13.35
N ASP A 503 -21.62 -25.15 12.81
CA ASP A 503 -23.01 -25.61 12.94
C ASP A 503 -23.41 -25.85 14.38
N TYR A 504 -22.51 -26.46 15.16
CA TYR A 504 -22.70 -26.64 16.59
C TYR A 504 -22.89 -25.32 17.32
N MET A 505 -22.05 -24.32 17.01
CA MET A 505 -22.13 -22.98 17.58
C MET A 505 -23.40 -22.23 17.19
N LEU A 506 -23.79 -22.31 15.91
CA LEU A 506 -24.98 -21.67 15.39
C LEU A 506 -26.26 -22.23 16.00
N ASN A 507 -26.33 -23.55 16.19
CA ASN A 507 -27.46 -24.19 16.85
C ASN A 507 -27.66 -23.73 18.31
N ALA A 508 -26.62 -23.22 18.96
CA ALA A 508 -26.72 -22.69 20.33
C ALA A 508 -27.29 -21.27 20.40
N VAL A 509 -27.33 -20.54 19.28
CA VAL A 509 -27.74 -19.13 19.22
C VAL A 509 -28.93 -18.86 18.31
N GLN A 510 -29.40 -19.87 17.57
CA GLN A 510 -30.63 -19.83 16.78
C GLN A 510 -31.90 -19.69 17.63
#